data_AF-A0A960QTJ1-F1
#
_entry.id   AF-A0A960QTJ1-F1
#
_cell.length_a   1.000
_cell.length_b   1.000
_cell.length_c   1.000
_cell.angle_alpha   90.00
_cell.angle_beta   90.00
_cell.angle_gamma   90.00
#
_symmetry.space_group_name_H-M   'P 1'
#
loop_
_entity.id
_entity.type
_entity.pdbx_description
1 polymer ?
#
loop_
_entity_poly.entity_id
_entity_poly.type
_entity_poly.pdbx_seq_one_letter_code
_entity_poly.pdbx_strand_id
1 'polypeptide(L)'
;MKAVTFCRALFLITIFLFSKGYGDITSYQTKKQGATSSIKKKLSLASKATSSQETKCPSGGCFEGAPTLEDYPLLVFISFSMPEASLLALAKELETNGGAFLVRGLPNNSFAEFFNKLNLLKEMGMDAPILIDPDSFEEYEVTEVPTIVLKGDEAFDKMSGNVPASYALETFAEKGEKKHLAKQVQRISLNVSKQCKQHAHDKHCIPSNRSIQSKQGIQNLRGIQ
;
A
#
# COMPACT_ATOMS: atom_id res chain seq x y z
N MET A 1 6.16 2.98 71.31
CA MET A 1 4.98 3.37 70.50
C MET A 1 5.47 4.44 69.53
N LYS A 2 5.41 4.39 68.20
CA LYS A 2 5.01 3.44 67.15
C LYS A 2 5.89 3.79 65.92
N ALA A 3 6.20 2.79 65.11
CA ALA A 3 6.95 2.91 63.85
C ALA A 3 6.11 3.54 62.73
N VAL A 4 6.76 4.27 61.81
CA VAL A 4 6.33 4.57 60.43
C VAL A 4 7.65 4.83 59.67
N THR A 5 8.36 3.91 59.00
CA THR A 5 8.07 2.88 57.98
C THR A 5 7.34 3.39 56.74
N PHE A 6 8.14 3.63 55.68
CA PHE A 6 7.85 3.47 54.24
C PHE A 6 6.66 4.21 53.62
N CYS A 7 6.94 5.10 52.65
CA CYS A 7 6.40 4.93 51.29
C CYS A 7 7.20 5.77 50.27
N ARG A 8 8.27 5.19 49.72
CA ARG A 8 9.03 5.71 48.56
C ARG A 8 8.59 5.01 47.25
N ALA A 9 7.30 4.69 47.11
CA ALA A 9 6.81 3.87 46.01
C ALA A 9 5.44 4.32 45.49
N LEU A 10 5.29 5.59 45.14
CA LEU A 10 4.07 6.07 44.47
C LEU A 10 4.40 7.10 43.39
N PHE A 11 5.18 6.72 42.38
CA PHE A 11 5.36 7.59 41.21
C PHE A 11 5.54 6.87 39.86
N LEU A 12 5.26 5.56 39.76
CA LEU A 12 5.58 4.80 38.53
C LEU A 12 4.49 3.88 37.98
N ILE A 13 3.20 4.14 38.21
CA ILE A 13 2.15 3.33 37.56
C ILE A 13 0.90 4.17 37.23
N THR A 14 0.98 5.05 36.23
CA THR A 14 -0.22 5.57 35.51
C THR A 14 0.00 5.73 34.00
N ILE A 15 1.00 5.07 33.41
CA ILE A 15 1.10 4.93 31.94
C ILE A 15 0.91 3.46 31.59
N PHE A 16 -0.29 2.94 31.78
CA PHE A 16 -0.70 1.71 31.13
C PHE A 16 -2.19 1.79 30.85
N LEU A 17 -2.57 1.45 29.62
CA LEU A 17 -3.93 1.39 29.08
C LEU A 17 -4.46 2.67 28.39
N PHE A 18 -3.67 3.25 27.48
CA PHE A 18 -4.25 3.64 26.19
C PHE A 18 -4.47 2.36 25.38
N SER A 19 -5.45 1.54 25.77
CA SER A 19 -6.00 0.55 24.84
C SER A 19 -6.72 1.34 23.76
N LYS A 20 -6.04 1.55 22.63
CA LYS A 20 -6.72 1.83 21.35
C LYS A 20 -7.53 0.57 21.03
N GLY A 21 -8.70 0.46 21.64
CA GLY A 21 -9.69 -0.54 21.26
C GLY A 21 -10.22 -0.14 19.89
N TYR A 22 -9.66 -0.73 18.84
CA TYR A 22 -10.28 -0.73 17.53
C TYR A 22 -11.50 -1.65 17.63
N GLY A 23 -12.63 -1.06 18.01
CA GLY A 23 -13.92 -1.73 18.05
C GLY A 23 -14.41 -2.03 16.64
N ASP A 24 -15.03 -3.19 16.54
CA ASP A 24 -15.91 -3.65 15.47
C ASP A 24 -15.25 -4.15 14.17
N ILE A 25 -15.37 -5.48 14.00
CA ILE A 25 -15.09 -6.27 12.78
C ILE A 25 -13.61 -6.29 12.37
N THR A 26 -12.73 -6.74 13.26
CA THR A 26 -11.35 -7.07 12.89
C THR A 26 -11.14 -8.57 12.97
N SER A 27 -10.82 -9.19 11.84
CA SER A 27 -10.46 -10.62 11.79
C SER A 27 -9.01 -10.76 11.34
N TYR A 28 -8.27 -11.60 12.04
CA TYR A 28 -6.86 -11.86 11.75
C TYR A 28 -6.72 -13.34 11.38
N GLN A 29 -6.08 -13.61 10.25
CA GLN A 29 -5.86 -14.96 9.75
C GLN A 29 -4.46 -15.07 9.16
N THR A 30 -3.82 -16.21 9.34
CA THR A 30 -2.53 -16.53 8.73
C THR A 30 -2.64 -17.84 7.96
N LYS A 31 -1.93 -17.94 6.84
CA LYS A 31 -1.89 -19.18 6.06
C LYS A 31 -0.46 -19.42 5.58
N LYS A 32 0.08 -20.59 5.93
CA LYS A 32 1.26 -21.16 5.26
C LYS A 32 0.79 -21.77 3.95
N GLN A 33 1.38 -21.37 2.84
CA GLN A 33 1.23 -22.09 1.59
C GLN A 33 1.88 -23.45 1.81
N GLY A 34 1.06 -24.47 2.10
CA GLY A 34 1.54 -25.84 2.13
C GLY A 34 2.15 -26.16 0.76
N ALA A 35 3.30 -26.83 0.75
CA ALA A 35 3.95 -27.34 -0.46
C ALA A 35 2.99 -28.26 -1.24
N THR A 36 2.15 -27.65 -2.07
CA THR A 36 1.37 -28.30 -3.13
C THR A 36 1.94 -27.79 -4.44
N SER A 37 3.16 -28.25 -4.69
CA SER A 37 3.80 -28.20 -5.99
C SER A 37 3.06 -29.14 -6.95
N SER A 38 2.90 -28.65 -8.18
CA SER A 38 2.77 -29.42 -9.43
C SER A 38 1.35 -29.76 -9.92
N ILE A 39 0.66 -28.79 -10.54
CA ILE A 39 0.29 -28.82 -11.99
C ILE A 39 0.25 -27.39 -12.56
N LYS A 40 1.42 -26.77 -12.79
CA LYS A 40 1.71 -25.98 -14.01
C LYS A 40 3.19 -25.61 -14.11
N LYS A 41 4.08 -26.61 -14.05
CA LYS A 41 5.47 -26.43 -14.52
C LYS A 41 6.03 -27.70 -15.17
N LYS A 42 5.71 -27.83 -16.46
CA LYS A 42 6.32 -28.57 -17.60
C LYS A 42 5.18 -28.85 -18.57
N LEU A 43 5.22 -28.61 -19.87
CA LEU A 43 6.28 -28.22 -20.78
C LEU A 43 5.60 -27.95 -22.13
N SER A 44 5.94 -26.84 -22.79
CA SER A 44 6.23 -26.77 -24.24
C SER A 44 6.58 -25.31 -24.52
N LEU A 45 7.86 -24.92 -24.42
CA LEU A 45 8.78 -25.02 -25.56
C LEU A 45 8.22 -25.81 -26.74
N ALA A 46 7.42 -25.11 -27.55
CA ALA A 46 7.47 -25.23 -29.00
C ALA A 46 7.75 -23.81 -29.53
N SER A 47 9.03 -23.53 -29.65
CA SER A 47 9.57 -22.47 -30.49
C SER A 47 8.97 -22.57 -31.89
N LYS A 48 8.15 -21.60 -32.27
CA LYS A 48 8.05 -21.24 -33.68
C LYS A 48 9.01 -20.10 -33.92
N ALA A 49 10.19 -20.50 -34.39
CA ALA A 49 11.15 -19.58 -34.98
C ALA A 49 10.49 -18.88 -36.17
N THR A 50 10.40 -17.56 -36.08
CA THR A 50 10.59 -16.65 -37.20
C THR A 50 11.33 -15.48 -36.56
N SER A 51 12.64 -15.63 -36.42
CA SER A 51 13.61 -15.01 -37.33
C SER A 51 13.56 -13.49 -37.20
N SER A 52 14.35 -13.00 -36.24
CA SER A 52 15.21 -11.81 -36.36
C SER A 52 14.67 -10.66 -37.22
N GLN A 53 14.25 -9.60 -36.55
CA GLN A 53 14.87 -8.30 -36.77
C GLN A 53 14.78 -7.45 -35.50
N GLU A 54 15.91 -7.44 -34.82
CA GLU A 54 16.31 -6.52 -33.78
C GLU A 54 16.29 -5.09 -34.36
N THR A 55 15.18 -4.38 -34.24
CA THR A 55 15.21 -2.93 -34.37
C THR A 55 15.70 -2.36 -33.04
N LYS A 56 17.02 -2.26 -32.96
CA LYS A 56 17.78 -1.40 -32.05
C LYS A 56 17.01 -0.11 -31.75
N CYS A 57 16.50 0.05 -30.53
CA CYS A 57 15.91 1.30 -30.08
C CYS A 57 17.02 2.36 -29.97
N PRO A 58 16.97 3.47 -30.73
CA PRO A 58 18.03 4.48 -30.75
C PRO A 58 17.84 5.58 -29.69
N SER A 59 17.28 5.24 -28.52
CA SER A 59 17.20 6.17 -27.40
C SER A 59 17.23 5.39 -26.09
N GLY A 60 18.33 5.52 -25.36
CA GLY A 60 18.62 4.82 -24.10
C GLY A 60 17.70 5.24 -22.95
N GLY A 61 16.45 4.80 -23.00
CA GLY A 61 15.58 4.70 -21.85
C GLY A 61 15.31 3.22 -21.58
N CYS A 62 15.85 2.70 -20.48
CA CYS A 62 15.31 1.47 -19.91
C CYS A 62 13.91 1.83 -19.40
N PHE A 63 12.87 1.33 -20.05
CA PHE A 63 11.54 1.32 -19.45
C PHE A 63 11.60 0.22 -18.37
N GLU A 64 11.86 0.61 -17.12
CA GLU A 64 11.41 -0.22 -15.99
C GLU A 64 9.91 -0.46 -16.23
N GLY A 65 9.48 -1.72 -16.23
CA GLY A 65 8.09 -2.09 -16.53
C GLY A 65 7.08 -1.44 -15.57
N ALA A 66 5.79 -1.57 -15.88
CA ALA A 66 4.75 -1.14 -14.96
C ALA A 66 4.88 -1.88 -13.61
N PRO A 67 4.63 -1.21 -12.46
CA PRO A 67 4.70 -1.84 -11.15
C PRO A 67 3.77 -3.06 -11.09
N THR A 68 4.31 -4.15 -10.56
CA THR A 68 3.65 -5.44 -10.44
C THR A 68 3.36 -5.76 -8.99
N LEU A 69 2.50 -6.76 -8.76
CA LEU A 69 2.19 -7.26 -7.42
C LEU A 69 3.43 -7.76 -6.65
N GLU A 70 4.49 -8.13 -7.37
CA GLU A 70 5.74 -8.61 -6.79
C GLU A 70 6.58 -7.49 -6.15
N ASP A 71 6.33 -6.24 -6.53
CA ASP A 71 7.12 -5.09 -6.06
C ASP A 71 6.69 -4.61 -4.66
N TYR A 72 5.52 -5.06 -4.17
CA TYR A 72 4.95 -4.61 -2.90
C TYR A 72 4.68 -5.78 -1.96
N PRO A 73 5.40 -5.87 -0.82
CA PRO A 73 5.10 -6.89 0.19
C PRO A 73 3.80 -6.59 0.95
N LEU A 74 3.41 -5.31 1.05
CA LEU A 74 2.19 -4.87 1.71
C LEU A 74 1.12 -4.52 0.66
N LEU A 75 0.00 -5.24 0.74
CA LEU A 75 -1.13 -5.11 -0.17
C LEU A 75 -2.37 -4.73 0.63
N VAL A 76 -3.14 -3.75 0.14
CA VAL A 76 -4.41 -3.36 0.77
C VAL A 76 -5.54 -3.50 -0.24
N PHE A 77 -6.41 -4.46 0.01
CA PHE A 77 -7.56 -4.77 -0.82
C PHE A 77 -8.68 -3.77 -0.50
N ILE A 78 -9.15 -3.07 -1.53
CA ILE A 78 -10.16 -2.02 -1.42
C ILE A 78 -11.24 -2.16 -2.50
N SER A 79 -12.33 -1.43 -2.32
CA SER A 79 -13.37 -1.23 -3.32
C SER A 79 -13.75 0.25 -3.39
N PHE A 80 -14.12 0.72 -4.58
CA PHE A 80 -14.67 2.07 -4.77
C PHE A 80 -16.05 2.26 -4.13
N SER A 81 -16.71 1.20 -3.66
CA SER A 81 -17.93 1.33 -2.85
C SER A 81 -17.65 1.84 -1.43
N MET A 82 -16.39 1.85 -1.00
CA MET A 82 -15.99 2.40 0.30
C MET A 82 -16.09 3.93 0.32
N PRO A 83 -16.29 4.54 1.50
CA PRO A 83 -16.22 5.99 1.65
C PRO A 83 -14.85 6.54 1.25
N GLU A 84 -14.83 7.69 0.57
CA GLU A 84 -13.60 8.35 0.11
C GLU A 84 -12.66 8.70 1.28
N ALA A 85 -13.22 9.12 2.42
CA ALA A 85 -12.44 9.40 3.63
C ALA A 85 -11.66 8.17 4.14
N SER A 86 -12.24 6.96 4.05
CA SER A 86 -11.57 5.72 4.42
C SER A 86 -10.44 5.38 3.44
N LEU A 87 -10.67 5.58 2.14
CA LEU A 87 -9.64 5.36 1.12
C LEU A 87 -8.45 6.31 1.31
N LEU A 88 -8.71 7.60 1.57
CA LEU A 88 -7.68 8.61 1.83
C LEU A 88 -6.90 8.30 3.11
N ALA A 89 -7.58 7.87 4.18
CA ALA A 89 -6.92 7.48 5.42
C ALA A 89 -5.97 6.28 5.21
N LEU A 90 -6.42 5.26 4.47
CA LEU A 90 -5.60 4.10 4.13
C LEU A 90 -4.44 4.48 3.19
N ALA A 91 -4.64 5.41 2.26
CA ALA A 91 -3.62 5.85 1.32
C ALA A 91 -2.44 6.50 2.05
N LYS A 92 -2.74 7.37 3.02
CA LYS A 92 -1.73 8.01 3.87
C LYS A 92 -0.93 6.99 4.70
N GLU A 93 -1.59 5.95 5.19
CA GLU A 93 -0.91 4.85 5.87
C GLU A 93 -0.01 4.08 4.89
N LEU A 94 -0.44 3.85 3.66
CA LEU A 94 0.36 3.19 2.62
C LEU A 94 1.57 4.01 2.17
N GLU A 95 1.43 5.34 2.05
CA GLU A 95 2.55 6.24 1.76
C GLU A 95 3.64 6.15 2.82
N THR A 96 3.22 6.00 4.08
CA THR A 96 4.15 5.84 5.20
C THR A 96 4.75 4.44 5.21
N ASN A 97 3.95 3.39 4.97
CA ASN A 97 4.37 2.01 5.17
C ASN A 97 5.00 1.34 3.95
N GLY A 98 4.79 1.89 2.75
CA GLY A 98 5.22 1.32 1.48
C GLY A 98 4.37 0.10 1.10
N GLY A 99 3.43 0.30 0.18
CA GLY A 99 2.57 -0.77 -0.34
C GLY A 99 1.69 -0.29 -1.49
N ALA A 100 0.81 -1.16 -1.96
CA ALA A 100 -0.12 -0.86 -3.05
C ALA A 100 -1.55 -1.22 -2.68
N PHE A 101 -2.49 -0.47 -3.25
CA PHE A 101 -3.90 -0.84 -3.25
C PHE A 101 -4.20 -1.87 -4.33
N LEU A 102 -5.01 -2.86 -3.98
CA LEU A 102 -5.56 -3.81 -4.92
C LEU A 102 -7.07 -3.59 -5.05
N VAL A 103 -7.52 -3.48 -6.31
CA VAL A 103 -8.93 -3.41 -6.65
C VAL A 103 -9.29 -4.63 -7.48
N ARG A 104 -10.44 -5.24 -7.18
CA ARG A 104 -10.89 -6.45 -7.87
C ARG A 104 -11.16 -6.23 -9.36
N GLY A 105 -11.55 -5.02 -9.74
CA GLY A 105 -11.93 -4.71 -11.10
C GLY A 105 -12.36 -3.26 -11.26
N LEU A 106 -13.00 -2.99 -12.39
CA LEU A 106 -13.45 -1.65 -12.74
C LEU A 106 -14.81 -1.34 -12.11
N PRO A 107 -15.03 -0.14 -11.58
CA PRO A 107 -16.38 0.33 -11.26
C PRO A 107 -17.23 0.30 -12.54
N ASN A 108 -18.42 -0.31 -12.46
CA ASN A 108 -19.39 -0.39 -13.55
C ASN A 108 -18.83 -0.91 -14.90
N ASN A 109 -17.78 -1.75 -14.87
CA ASN A 109 -17.08 -2.24 -16.07
C ASN A 109 -16.54 -1.14 -17.00
N SER A 110 -16.30 0.07 -16.47
CA SER A 110 -15.88 1.24 -17.26
C SER A 110 -14.52 1.76 -16.81
N PHE A 111 -13.54 1.71 -17.72
CA PHE A 111 -12.23 2.34 -17.50
C PHE A 111 -12.34 3.85 -17.35
N ALA A 112 -13.26 4.51 -18.07
CA ALA A 112 -13.43 5.95 -17.98
C ALA A 112 -13.89 6.36 -16.56
N GLU A 113 -14.83 5.64 -15.98
CA GLU A 113 -15.29 5.90 -14.61
C GLU A 113 -14.21 5.61 -13.58
N PHE A 114 -13.44 4.52 -13.77
CA PHE A 114 -12.28 4.21 -12.95
C PHE A 114 -11.30 5.39 -12.92
N PHE A 115 -10.86 5.86 -14.09
CA PHE A 115 -9.90 6.97 -14.16
C PHE A 115 -10.47 8.27 -13.61
N ASN A 116 -11.74 8.58 -13.85
CA ASN A 116 -12.37 9.77 -13.27
C ASN A 116 -12.38 9.73 -11.74
N LYS A 117 -12.77 8.60 -11.15
CA LYS A 117 -12.80 8.43 -9.69
C LYS A 117 -11.38 8.42 -9.10
N LEU A 118 -10.43 7.80 -9.78
CA LEU A 118 -9.03 7.84 -9.40
C LEU A 118 -8.46 9.26 -9.43
N ASN A 119 -8.77 10.03 -10.46
CA ASN A 119 -8.31 11.41 -10.58
C ASN A 119 -8.88 12.27 -9.44
N LEU A 120 -10.16 12.11 -9.12
CA LEU A 120 -10.77 12.78 -7.96
C LEU A 120 -10.06 12.42 -6.65
N LEU A 121 -9.80 11.13 -6.40
CA LEU A 121 -9.08 10.68 -5.21
C LEU A 121 -7.64 11.24 -5.16
N LYS A 122 -6.94 11.28 -6.30
CA LYS A 122 -5.60 11.89 -6.42
C LYS A 122 -5.62 13.38 -6.12
N GLU A 123 -6.61 14.12 -6.62
CA GLU A 123 -6.79 15.54 -6.32
C GLU A 123 -7.02 15.80 -4.82
N MET A 124 -7.65 14.84 -4.13
CA MET A 124 -7.82 14.86 -2.67
C MET A 124 -6.59 14.41 -1.88
N GLY A 125 -5.49 14.03 -2.55
CA GLY A 125 -4.22 13.67 -1.92
C GLY A 125 -4.02 12.16 -1.71
N MET A 126 -4.61 11.30 -2.55
CA MET A 126 -4.28 9.87 -2.60
C MET A 126 -3.09 9.63 -3.53
N ASP A 127 -1.89 9.41 -2.99
CA ASP A 127 -0.67 9.18 -3.79
C ASP A 127 -0.20 7.71 -3.82
N ALA A 128 -1.01 6.79 -3.29
CA ALA A 128 -0.68 5.36 -3.26
C ALA A 128 -0.82 4.66 -4.65
N PRO A 129 0.08 3.72 -5.01
CA PRO A 129 -0.06 2.88 -6.20
C PRO A 129 -1.35 2.04 -6.16
N ILE A 130 -2.00 1.87 -7.31
CA ILE A 130 -3.22 1.06 -7.45
C ILE A 130 -3.02 0.01 -8.54
N LEU A 131 -3.30 -1.23 -8.18
CA LEU A 131 -3.24 -2.40 -9.05
C LEU A 131 -4.66 -2.96 -9.22
N ILE A 132 -4.97 -3.41 -10.44
CA ILE A 132 -6.21 -4.14 -10.73
C ILE A 132 -5.85 -5.60 -10.89
N ASP A 133 -6.25 -6.42 -9.93
CA ASP A 133 -5.98 -7.86 -9.94
C ASP A 133 -7.11 -8.61 -9.22
N PRO A 134 -8.08 -9.19 -9.97
CA PRO A 134 -9.14 -10.01 -9.40
C PRO A 134 -8.64 -11.33 -8.81
N ASP A 135 -7.59 -11.93 -9.39
CA ASP A 135 -7.13 -13.27 -9.05
C ASP A 135 -6.50 -13.27 -7.65
N SER A 136 -5.79 -12.20 -7.31
CA SER A 136 -5.27 -11.96 -5.95
C SER A 136 -6.36 -11.99 -4.86
N PHE A 137 -7.59 -11.54 -5.14
CA PHE A 137 -8.67 -11.61 -4.12
C PHE A 137 -9.01 -13.06 -3.77
N GLU A 138 -8.93 -13.96 -4.75
CA GLU A 138 -9.18 -15.39 -4.55
C GLU A 138 -7.98 -16.07 -3.87
N GLU A 139 -6.75 -15.74 -4.29
CA GLU A 139 -5.52 -16.31 -3.73
C GLU A 139 -5.38 -16.06 -2.22
N TYR A 140 -5.67 -14.84 -1.77
CA TYR A 140 -5.60 -14.47 -0.36
C TYR A 140 -6.92 -14.69 0.40
N GLU A 141 -7.93 -15.27 -0.27
CA GLU A 141 -9.26 -15.53 0.28
C GLU A 141 -9.88 -14.26 0.91
N VAL A 142 -9.84 -13.15 0.15
CA VAL A 142 -10.37 -11.84 0.57
C VAL A 142 -11.85 -11.77 0.22
N THR A 143 -12.69 -11.93 1.23
CA THR A 143 -14.16 -11.88 1.08
C THR A 143 -14.75 -10.52 1.43
N GLU A 144 -14.04 -9.72 2.21
CA GLU A 144 -14.47 -8.41 2.71
C GLU A 144 -13.39 -7.36 2.48
N VAL A 145 -13.80 -6.10 2.38
CA VAL A 145 -12.90 -4.96 2.19
C VAL A 145 -13.24 -3.87 3.22
N PRO A 146 -12.24 -3.15 3.76
CA PRO A 146 -10.82 -3.29 3.45
C PRO A 146 -10.16 -4.51 4.10
N THR A 147 -9.18 -5.09 3.42
CA THR A 147 -8.34 -6.16 3.96
C THR A 147 -6.86 -5.87 3.68
N ILE A 148 -6.03 -5.96 4.70
CA ILE A 148 -4.58 -5.73 4.63
C ILE A 148 -3.89 -7.09 4.61
N VAL A 149 -3.02 -7.30 3.62
CA VAL A 149 -2.25 -8.54 3.43
C VAL A 149 -0.77 -8.20 3.42
N LEU A 150 0.00 -8.95 4.21
CA LEU A 150 1.45 -8.98 4.13
C LEU A 150 1.87 -10.25 3.39
N LYS A 151 2.27 -10.09 2.12
CA LYS A 151 2.73 -11.17 1.26
C LYS A 151 4.18 -11.51 1.57
N GLY A 152 4.49 -12.78 1.74
CA GLY A 152 5.85 -13.28 1.60
C GLY A 152 5.88 -14.61 0.86
N ASP A 153 7.08 -15.10 0.56
CA ASP A 153 7.33 -16.15 -0.46
C ASP A 153 6.54 -17.46 -0.29
N GLU A 154 6.23 -17.84 0.95
CA GLU A 154 5.62 -19.14 1.30
C GLU A 154 4.40 -19.01 2.21
N ALA A 155 4.09 -17.81 2.69
CA ALA A 155 2.97 -17.60 3.61
C ALA A 155 2.56 -16.14 3.58
N PHE A 156 1.32 -15.88 3.96
CA PHE A 156 0.81 -14.54 4.13
C PHE A 156 0.09 -14.39 5.46
N ASP A 157 0.13 -13.17 5.98
CA ASP A 157 -0.69 -12.73 7.10
C ASP A 157 -1.75 -11.76 6.54
N LYS A 158 -3.01 -11.93 6.94
CA LYS A 158 -4.10 -11.02 6.56
C LYS A 158 -4.86 -10.50 7.77
N MET A 159 -5.32 -9.26 7.65
CA MET A 159 -6.18 -8.61 8.61
C MET A 159 -7.30 -7.87 7.88
N SER A 160 -8.53 -8.29 8.13
CA SER A 160 -9.72 -7.63 7.58
C SER A 160 -10.25 -6.61 8.58
N GLY A 161 -10.81 -5.52 8.05
CA GLY A 161 -11.47 -4.48 8.84
C GLY A 161 -10.87 -3.08 8.62
N ASN A 162 -11.59 -2.06 9.07
CA ASN A 162 -11.16 -0.66 8.97
C ASN A 162 -10.08 -0.34 10.02
N VAL A 163 -8.90 -0.89 9.84
CA VAL A 163 -7.73 -0.71 10.71
C VAL A 163 -6.61 0.01 9.96
N PRO A 164 -5.77 0.80 10.66
CA PRO A 164 -4.60 1.40 10.03
C PRO A 164 -3.55 0.33 9.71
N ALA A 165 -2.81 0.51 8.61
CA ALA A 165 -1.79 -0.44 8.19
C ALA A 165 -0.68 -0.63 9.23
N SER A 166 -0.32 0.43 9.95
CA SER A 166 0.61 0.37 11.07
C SER A 166 0.18 -0.64 12.16
N TYR A 167 -1.11 -0.68 12.51
CA TYR A 167 -1.65 -1.63 13.49
C TYR A 167 -1.65 -3.08 12.98
N ALA A 168 -2.01 -3.27 11.71
CA ALA A 168 -1.94 -4.59 11.08
C ALA A 168 -0.50 -5.11 11.07
N LEU A 169 0.46 -4.27 10.65
CA LEU A 169 1.87 -4.61 10.65
C LEU A 169 2.40 -4.92 12.06
N GLU A 170 2.00 -4.18 13.08
CA GLU A 170 2.36 -4.46 14.48
C GLU A 170 1.85 -5.85 14.89
N THR A 171 0.59 -6.14 14.59
CA THR A 171 0.00 -7.46 14.87
C THR A 171 0.72 -8.57 14.12
N PHE A 172 1.09 -8.37 12.85
CA PHE A 172 1.87 -9.32 12.06
C PHE A 172 3.28 -9.50 12.62
N ALA A 173 3.91 -8.45 13.14
CA ALA A 173 5.23 -8.53 13.77
C ALA A 173 5.23 -9.31 15.09
N GLU A 174 4.10 -9.31 15.81
CA GLU A 174 3.94 -10.02 17.09
C GLU A 174 3.47 -11.46 16.92
N LYS A 175 2.40 -11.66 16.13
CA LYS A 175 1.62 -12.90 16.05
C LYS A 175 1.64 -13.54 14.66
N GLY A 176 2.15 -12.83 13.65
CA GLY A 176 2.27 -13.26 12.25
C GLY A 176 3.16 -14.47 12.04
N GLU A 177 2.95 -15.15 10.92
CA GLU A 177 3.96 -16.06 10.37
C GLU A 177 5.11 -15.27 9.73
N LYS A 178 4.85 -14.04 9.25
CA LYS A 178 5.83 -13.17 8.59
C LYS A 178 6.38 -12.07 9.52
N LYS A 179 6.69 -12.42 10.78
CA LYS A 179 7.18 -11.46 11.80
C LYS A 179 8.39 -10.63 11.34
N HIS A 180 9.36 -11.29 10.70
CA HIS A 180 10.59 -10.62 10.26
C HIS A 180 10.32 -9.62 9.13
N LEU A 181 9.47 -10.00 8.17
CA LEU A 181 9.08 -9.14 7.07
C LEU A 181 8.26 -7.95 7.58
N ALA A 182 7.30 -8.18 8.48
CA ALA A 182 6.52 -7.11 9.10
C ALA A 182 7.42 -6.07 9.80
N LYS A 183 8.43 -6.53 10.55
CA LYS A 183 9.44 -5.65 11.16
C LYS A 183 10.30 -4.92 10.15
N GLN A 184 10.61 -5.52 9.00
CA GLN A 184 11.36 -4.86 7.93
C GLN A 184 10.55 -3.74 7.29
N VAL A 185 9.29 -4.02 6.93
CA VAL A 185 8.37 -3.02 6.35
C VAL A 185 8.21 -1.83 7.31
N GLN A 186 7.94 -2.08 8.59
CA GLN A 186 7.84 -1.01 9.61
C GLN A 186 9.11 -0.15 9.71
N ARG A 187 10.30 -0.76 9.59
CA ARG A 187 11.57 -0.02 9.65
C ARG A 187 11.73 0.90 8.45
N ILE A 188 11.30 0.47 7.26
CA ILE A 188 11.29 1.31 6.06
C ILE A 188 10.42 2.54 6.33
N SER A 189 9.24 2.34 6.90
CA SER A 189 8.30 3.42 7.25
C SER A 189 8.89 4.45 8.21
N LEU A 190 9.62 3.97 9.22
CA LEU A 190 10.31 4.83 10.20
C LEU A 190 11.51 5.58 9.62
N ASN A 191 12.13 5.07 8.55
CA ASN A 191 13.25 5.74 7.88
C ASN A 191 12.76 6.79 6.86
N VAL A 192 11.73 6.48 6.08
CA VAL A 192 11.10 7.43 5.14
C VAL A 192 10.60 8.66 5.87
N SER A 193 9.88 8.47 7.00
CA SER A 193 9.40 9.59 7.82
C SER A 193 10.52 10.42 8.46
N LYS A 194 11.68 9.84 8.76
CA LYS A 194 12.87 10.58 9.24
C LYS A 194 13.53 11.37 8.12
N GLN A 195 13.65 10.80 6.92
CA GLN A 195 14.18 11.49 5.74
C GLN A 195 13.30 12.69 5.36
N CYS A 196 11.98 12.55 5.34
CA CYS A 196 11.08 13.68 5.05
C CYS A 196 11.18 14.81 6.10
N LYS A 197 11.45 14.48 7.38
CA LYS A 197 11.67 15.49 8.43
C LYS A 197 13.05 16.17 8.32
N GLN A 198 14.08 15.44 7.89
CA GLN A 198 15.43 15.98 7.73
C GLN A 198 15.56 16.86 6.48
N HIS A 199 14.78 16.59 5.43
CA HIS A 199 14.72 17.41 4.22
C HIS A 199 13.68 18.55 4.26
N ALA A 200 12.93 18.71 5.36
CA ALA A 200 11.99 19.83 5.52
C ALA A 200 12.69 21.22 5.55
N HIS A 201 14.03 21.25 5.66
CA HIS A 201 14.84 22.47 5.61
C HIS A 201 15.51 22.73 4.24
N ASP A 202 15.32 21.82 3.27
CA ASP A 202 15.87 21.91 1.92
C ASP A 202 14.73 22.01 0.91
N LYS A 203 14.74 23.02 0.03
CA LYS A 203 13.65 23.33 -0.92
C LYS A 203 13.52 22.29 -2.06
N HIS A 204 14.14 21.12 -1.93
CA HIS A 204 14.22 20.06 -2.95
C HIS A 204 13.60 18.73 -2.53
N CYS A 205 12.78 18.69 -1.47
CA CYS A 205 11.82 17.59 -1.36
C CYS A 205 10.78 17.72 -2.46
N ILE A 206 11.00 17.05 -3.60
CA ILE A 206 9.95 16.81 -4.58
C ILE A 206 9.05 15.74 -3.98
N PRO A 207 7.80 16.04 -3.54
CA PRO A 207 6.82 14.99 -3.38
C PRO A 207 6.64 14.38 -4.75
N SER A 208 6.86 13.08 -4.88
CA SER A 208 6.74 12.40 -6.16
C SER A 208 5.36 12.69 -6.75
N ASN A 209 5.41 13.38 -7.90
CA ASN A 209 4.35 13.61 -8.88
C ASN A 209 3.39 14.81 -8.70
N ARG A 210 3.94 16.03 -8.80
CA ARG A 210 3.18 17.21 -9.26
C ARG A 210 3.66 17.63 -10.66
N SER A 211 2.97 17.17 -11.70
CA SER A 211 3.00 17.67 -13.09
C SER A 211 1.77 17.10 -13.77
N ILE A 212 0.71 17.85 -14.07
CA ILE A 212 0.66 18.77 -15.21
C ILE A 212 -0.06 20.06 -14.82
N GLN A 213 0.65 21.19 -14.95
CA GLN A 213 0.05 22.51 -15.07
C GLN A 213 -0.56 22.65 -16.47
N SER A 214 -1.83 23.08 -16.53
CA SER A 214 -2.35 23.84 -17.65
C SER A 214 -2.94 25.14 -17.11
N LYS A 215 -2.07 26.13 -16.95
CA LYS A 215 -2.44 27.55 -16.98
C LYS A 215 -1.67 28.18 -18.13
N GLN A 216 -2.33 28.39 -19.25
CA GLN A 216 -1.99 29.48 -20.16
C GLN A 216 -3.17 30.45 -20.17
N GLY A 217 -2.95 31.59 -19.52
CA GLY A 217 -3.70 32.81 -19.80
C GLY A 217 -2.85 33.73 -20.67
N ILE A 218 -3.54 34.63 -21.36
CA ILE A 218 -3.07 35.77 -22.16
C ILE A 218 -2.81 35.45 -23.65
N GLN A 219 -3.84 35.68 -24.48
CA GLN A 219 -3.73 36.64 -25.58
C GLN A 219 -5.02 37.45 -25.68
N ASN A 220 -4.92 38.75 -25.38
CA ASN A 220 -5.88 39.77 -25.77
C ASN A 220 -5.09 40.85 -26.53
N LEU A 221 -5.77 41.53 -27.46
CA LEU A 221 -5.32 42.56 -28.40
C LEU A 221 -4.87 42.08 -29.80
N ARG A 222 -5.83 42.11 -30.75
CA ARG A 222 -5.85 43.12 -31.82
C ARG A 222 -7.18 43.08 -32.57
N GLY A 223 -7.98 44.13 -32.40
CA GLY A 223 -9.00 44.51 -33.37
C GLY A 223 -8.35 45.23 -34.54
N ILE A 224 -8.59 44.74 -35.75
CA ILE A 224 -8.61 45.48 -37.02
C ILE A 224 -9.54 44.69 -37.97
N GLN A 225 -10.81 45.10 -38.03
CA GLN A 225 -11.61 45.37 -39.24
C GLN A 225 -13.04 45.70 -38.81
#